data_AF-A0A1C5G025-F1
#
_entry.id   AF-A0A1C5G025-F1
#
_cell.length_a   1.000
_cell.length_b   1.000
_cell.length_c   1.000
_cell.angle_alpha   90.00
_cell.angle_beta   90.00
_cell.angle_gamma   90.00
#
_symmetry.space_group_name_H-M   'P 1'
#
loop_
_entity.id
_entity.type
_entity.pdbx_description
1 polymer ?
#
loop_
_entity_poly.entity_id
_entity_poly.type
_entity_poly.pdbx_seq_one_letter_code
_entity_poly.pdbx_strand_id
1 'polypeptide(L)'
;MASTAAARRHRAAAPAPSLTGPASDVHPVLRRASAPPAAVGLLTQAHQGLEEAATLETPNERFATAHLAALRTAAAVLAVHGRPEPTARRR
;
A
#
# COMPACT_ATOMS: atom_id res chain seq x y z
N MET A 1 33.53 42.02 31.70
CA MET A 1 34.12 42.28 30.36
C MET A 1 33.30 41.51 29.32
N ALA A 2 32.82 42.23 28.28
CA ALA A 2 32.23 41.78 27.01
C ALA A 2 30.95 40.88 27.09
N SER A 3 29.73 41.33 26.74
CA SER A 3 29.20 41.77 25.42
C SER A 3 29.35 40.66 24.36
N THR A 4 28.34 40.15 23.65
CA THR A 4 27.21 40.81 22.98
C THR A 4 26.13 39.79 22.60
N ALA A 5 24.90 40.28 22.50
CA ALA A 5 23.70 39.64 21.98
C ALA A 5 23.88 38.94 20.62
N ALA A 6 23.39 37.70 20.51
CA ALA A 6 23.21 37.03 19.23
C ALA A 6 21.89 37.50 18.60
N ALA A 7 22.05 38.34 17.57
CA ALA A 7 20.97 38.97 16.83
C ALA A 7 20.08 37.94 16.11
N ARG A 8 18.78 38.02 16.38
CA ARG A 8 17.71 37.57 15.48
C ARG A 8 17.95 38.17 14.09
N ARG A 9 18.26 37.34 13.10
CA ARG A 9 18.16 37.72 11.70
C ARG A 9 16.82 37.24 11.14
N HIS A 10 15.96 38.24 10.97
CA HIS A 10 14.69 38.19 10.29
C HIS A 10 14.83 37.72 8.83
N ARG A 11 13.84 36.91 8.41
CA ARG A 11 13.24 36.82 7.07
C ARG A 11 14.18 36.74 5.87
N ALA A 12 14.25 35.54 5.28
CA ALA A 12 14.34 35.39 3.84
C ALA A 12 12.96 34.99 3.31
N ALA A 13 12.55 35.66 2.22
CA ALA A 13 11.23 35.61 1.62
C ALA A 13 10.79 34.20 1.20
N ALA A 14 9.58 33.82 1.57
CA ALA A 14 8.86 32.73 0.92
C ALA A 14 8.51 33.17 -0.51
N PRO A 15 8.77 32.37 -1.56
CA PRO A 15 8.23 32.66 -2.87
C PRO A 15 6.71 32.42 -2.85
N ALA A 16 5.94 33.39 -3.36
CA ALA A 16 4.51 33.25 -3.55
C ALA A 16 4.20 32.13 -4.56
N PRO A 17 3.23 31.23 -4.31
CA PRO A 17 2.81 30.27 -5.31
C PRO A 17 2.02 30.99 -6.41
N SER A 18 2.49 30.83 -7.64
CA SER A 18 1.80 31.30 -8.85
C SER A 18 0.46 30.58 -9.01
N LEU A 19 -0.65 31.34 -9.07
CA LEU A 19 -2.04 30.84 -9.18
C LEU A 19 -2.53 30.64 -10.64
N THR A 20 -1.64 30.43 -11.61
CA THR A 20 -2.02 30.52 -13.05
C THR A 20 -1.47 29.41 -13.96
N GLY A 21 -0.97 28.30 -13.43
CA GLY A 21 -0.76 27.07 -14.20
C GLY A 21 -1.99 26.16 -14.15
N PRO A 22 -2.34 25.40 -15.21
CA PRO A 22 -3.36 24.37 -15.09
C PRO A 22 -2.94 23.44 -13.95
N ALA A 23 -3.80 23.31 -12.94
CA ALA A 23 -3.55 22.55 -11.72
C ALA A 23 -3.52 21.03 -11.96
N SER A 24 -2.70 20.59 -12.92
CA SER A 24 -2.36 19.19 -13.14
C SER A 24 -1.19 18.73 -12.28
N ASP A 25 -0.55 19.66 -11.55
CA ASP A 25 0.47 19.39 -10.52
C ASP A 25 -0.13 19.42 -9.09
N VAL A 26 -1.43 19.15 -8.97
CA VAL A 26 -1.91 18.51 -7.75
C VAL A 26 -1.38 17.09 -7.83
N HIS A 27 -0.30 16.79 -7.10
CA HIS A 27 0.17 15.43 -6.91
C HIS A 27 -1.05 14.52 -6.85
N PRO A 28 -1.15 13.48 -7.69
CA PRO A 28 -2.25 12.55 -7.51
C PRO A 28 -2.09 12.06 -6.08
N VAL A 29 -2.94 12.57 -5.18
CA VAL A 29 -3.43 11.78 -4.05
C VAL A 29 -3.61 10.43 -4.72
N LEU A 30 -2.89 9.41 -4.26
CA LEU A 30 -3.12 8.05 -4.68
C LEU A 30 -4.62 7.87 -4.46
N ARG A 31 -5.43 8.18 -5.48
CA ARG A 31 -6.88 8.05 -5.44
C ARG A 31 -6.95 6.58 -5.25
N ARG A 32 -7.28 6.17 -4.02
CA ARG A 32 -7.27 4.79 -3.56
C ARG A 32 -7.81 3.97 -4.71
N ALA A 33 -6.92 3.37 -5.49
CA ALA A 33 -7.33 2.61 -6.64
C ALA A 33 -8.11 1.48 -5.97
N SER A 34 -9.38 1.33 -6.33
CA SER A 34 -10.19 0.24 -5.79
C SER A 34 -9.37 -1.03 -5.95
N ALA A 35 -9.22 -1.79 -4.85
CA ALA A 35 -8.38 -2.98 -4.87
C ALA A 35 -8.77 -3.84 -6.08
N PRO A 36 -7.80 -4.36 -6.86
CA PRO A 36 -8.11 -5.21 -8.00
C PRO A 36 -9.06 -6.34 -7.57
N PRO A 37 -10.09 -6.67 -8.36
CA PRO A 37 -11.08 -7.67 -7.96
C PRO A 37 -10.45 -9.05 -7.69
N ALA A 38 -9.34 -9.36 -8.36
CA ALA A 38 -8.53 -10.56 -8.09
C ALA A 38 -7.97 -10.58 -6.65
N ALA A 39 -7.50 -9.43 -6.14
CA ALA A 39 -7.00 -9.33 -4.77
C ALA A 39 -8.13 -9.54 -3.73
N VAL A 40 -9.32 -8.99 -4.01
CA VAL A 40 -10.50 -9.19 -3.14
C VAL A 40 -10.93 -10.65 -3.11
N GLY A 41 -10.91 -11.33 -4.26
CA GLY A 41 -11.18 -12.78 -4.33
C GLY A 41 -10.19 -13.61 -3.52
N LEU A 42 -8.89 -13.30 -3.61
CA LEU A 42 -7.84 -13.97 -2.85
C LEU A 42 -7.99 -13.77 -1.33
N LEU A 43 -8.35 -12.57 -0.88
CA LEU A 43 -8.60 -12.30 0.54
C LEU A 43 -9.84 -13.02 1.06
N THR A 44 -10.89 -13.12 0.23
CA THR A 44 -12.09 -13.90 0.57
C THR A 44 -11.74 -15.37 0.77
N GLN A 45 -10.95 -15.96 -0.13
CA GLN A 45 -10.47 -17.34 -0.01
C GLN A 45 -9.55 -17.53 1.21
N ALA A 46 -8.66 -16.57 1.48
CA ALA A 46 -7.79 -16.62 2.65
C ALA A 46 -8.60 -16.60 3.96
N HIS A 47 -9.62 -15.75 4.05
CA HIS A 47 -10.50 -15.70 5.21
C HIS A 47 -11.24 -17.03 5.42
N GLN A 48 -11.86 -17.59 4.37
CA GLN A 48 -12.51 -18.90 4.45
C GLN A 48 -11.53 -20.01 4.89
N GLY A 49 -10.29 -20.01 4.37
CA GLY A 49 -9.27 -20.96 4.79
C GLY A 49 -8.81 -20.80 6.24
N LEU A 50 -8.86 -19.59 6.81
CA LEU A 50 -8.58 -19.36 8.22
C LEU A 50 -9.72 -19.87 9.12
N GLU A 51 -10.97 -19.66 8.72
CA GLU A 51 -12.13 -20.23 9.40
C GLU A 51 -12.08 -21.77 9.36
N GLU A 52 -11.76 -22.35 8.20
CA GLU A 52 -11.54 -23.80 8.06
C GLU A 52 -10.42 -24.29 8.99
N ALA A 53 -9.25 -23.62 8.97
CA ALA A 53 -8.15 -23.97 9.87
C ALA A 53 -8.55 -23.92 11.35
N ALA A 54 -9.37 -22.95 11.75
CA ALA A 54 -9.84 -22.83 13.13
C ALA A 54 -10.68 -24.05 13.59
N THR A 55 -11.31 -24.78 12.66
CA THR A 55 -12.08 -26.00 12.95
C THR A 55 -11.23 -27.27 13.04
N LEU A 56 -10.01 -27.28 12.52
CA LEU A 56 -9.14 -28.45 12.51
C LEU A 56 -8.55 -28.71 13.91
N GLU A 57 -8.69 -29.92 14.44
CA GLU A 57 -8.14 -30.32 15.74
C GLU A 57 -6.65 -30.64 15.66
N THR A 58 -6.22 -31.30 14.57
CA THR A 58 -4.83 -31.70 14.35
C THR A 58 -3.95 -30.46 14.15
N PRO A 59 -2.94 -30.21 15.00
CA PRO A 59 -2.11 -29.00 14.90
C PRO A 59 -1.37 -28.85 13.56
N ASN A 60 -0.86 -29.96 13.02
CA ASN A 60 -0.13 -29.96 11.75
C ASN A 60 -1.03 -29.57 10.57
N GLU A 61 -2.26 -30.10 10.54
CA GLU A 61 -3.24 -29.79 9.49
C GLU A 61 -3.71 -28.35 9.61
N ARG A 62 -4.02 -27.89 10.84
CA ARG A 62 -4.34 -26.49 11.13
C ARG A 62 -3.27 -25.53 10.62
N PHE A 63 -1.99 -25.82 10.90
CA PHE A 63 -0.88 -24.99 10.43
C PHE A 63 -0.77 -24.98 8.91
N ALA A 64 -0.84 -26.15 8.26
CA ALA A 64 -0.75 -26.25 6.80
C ALA A 64 -1.86 -25.44 6.11
N THR A 65 -3.10 -25.54 6.60
CA THR A 65 -4.26 -24.82 6.07
C THR A 65 -4.13 -23.30 6.30
N ALA A 66 -3.74 -22.88 7.51
CA ALA A 66 -3.50 -21.48 7.83
C ALA A 66 -2.34 -20.89 6.99
N HIS A 67 -1.28 -21.66 6.74
CA HIS A 67 -0.15 -21.24 5.93
C HIS A 67 -0.54 -21.03 4.47
N LEU A 68 -1.36 -21.93 3.90
CA LEU A 68 -1.90 -21.76 2.55
C LEU A 68 -2.76 -20.49 2.44
N ALA A 69 -3.57 -20.18 3.48
CA ALA A 69 -4.30 -18.92 3.56
C ALA A 69 -3.36 -17.71 3.61
N ALA A 70 -2.26 -17.77 4.36
CA ALA A 70 -1.24 -16.72 4.40
C ALA A 70 -0.59 -16.48 3.03
N LEU A 71 -0.27 -17.54 2.27
CA LEU A 71 0.26 -17.44 0.91
C LEU A 71 -0.73 -16.75 -0.04
N ARG A 72 -2.03 -17.02 0.10
CA ARG A 72 -3.08 -16.32 -0.68
C ARG A 72 -3.15 -14.83 -0.33
N THR A 73 -3.01 -14.48 0.95
CA THR A 73 -2.91 -13.07 1.37
C THR A 73 -1.69 -12.40 0.78
N ALA A 74 -0.53 -13.07 0.78
CA ALA A 74 0.68 -12.55 0.13
C ALA A 74 0.46 -12.34 -1.38
N ALA A 75 -0.19 -13.28 -2.07
CA ALA A 75 -0.55 -13.12 -3.48
C ALA A 75 -1.52 -11.93 -3.71
N ALA A 76 -2.45 -11.67 -2.78
CA ALA A 76 -3.33 -10.51 -2.86
C ALA A 76 -2.55 -9.19 -2.74
N VAL A 77 -1.57 -9.13 -1.83
CA VAL A 77 -0.66 -7.99 -1.69
C VAL A 77 0.14 -7.78 -2.98
N LEU A 78 0.69 -8.84 -3.56
CA LEU A 78 1.37 -8.77 -4.86
C LEU A 78 0.44 -8.32 -5.99
N ALA A 79 -0.82 -8.75 -6.00
CA ALA A 79 -1.81 -8.32 -7.00
C ALA A 79 -2.16 -6.83 -6.87
N VAL A 80 -2.12 -6.27 -5.65
CA VAL A 80 -2.29 -4.82 -5.41
C VAL A 80 -1.06 -4.02 -5.84
N HIS A 81 0.15 -4.57 -5.63
CA HIS A 81 1.41 -3.88 -5.95
C HIS A 81 1.94 -4.14 -7.37
N GLY A 82 1.42 -5.16 -8.05
CA GLY A 82 1.84 -5.55 -9.38
C GLY A 82 1.35 -4.56 -10.42
N ARG A 83 2.25 -3.69 -10.91
CA ARG A 83 2.11 -3.19 -12.28
C ARG A 83 2.11 -4.43 -13.17
N PRO A 84 1.05 -4.71 -13.95
CA PRO A 84 1.06 -5.88 -14.82
C PRO A 84 2.17 -5.66 -15.85
N GLU A 85 3.31 -6.34 -15.69
CA GLU A 85 4.21 -6.59 -16.80
C GLU A 85 3.31 -7.26 -17.86
N PRO A 86 3.11 -6.66 -19.04
CA PRO A 86 2.20 -7.21 -20.04
C PRO A 86 2.79 -8.54 -20.49
N THR A 87 2.34 -9.63 -19.88
CA THR A 87 2.64 -10.97 -20.35
C THR A 87 1.98 -11.08 -21.71
N ALA A 88 2.79 -10.93 -22.76
CA ALA A 88 2.36 -11.08 -24.12
C ALA A 88 1.73 -12.47 -24.25
N ARG A 89 0.39 -12.51 -24.31
CA ARG A 89 -0.37 -13.72 -24.53
C ARG A 89 -0.06 -14.21 -25.94
N ARG A 90 0.96 -15.06 -26.06
CA ARG A 90 1.27 -15.77 -27.31
C ARG A 90 0.17 -16.82 -27.50
N ARG A 91 -0.73 -16.54 -28.45
CA ARG A 91 -1.64 -17.52 -29.05
C ARG A 91 -0.91 -18.31 -30.13
#